data_AF-K0N3N5-F1
#
_entry.id   AF-K0N3N5-F1
#
_cell.length_a   1.000
_cell.length_b   1.000
_cell.length_c   1.000
_cell.angle_alpha   90.00
_cell.angle_beta   90.00
_cell.angle_gamma   90.00
#
_symmetry.space_group_name_H-M   'P 1'
#
loop_
_entity.id
_entity.type
_entity.pdbx_description
1 polymer ?
#
loop_
_entity_poly.entity_id
_entity_poly.type
_entity_poly.pdbx_seq_one_letter_code
_entity_poly.pdbx_strand_id
1 'polypeptide(L)'
;MTAEAKIQNDIRVALSAHGCTIIRTNSGSVKTVDGRMFIAGPPKGWPDLTGFRHSDGRLILVEVKNETGRLRPDQKRFAEFIQRFPVIYGVCRSAEEAIKLIEE
;
A
#
# COMPACT_ATOMS: atom_id res chain seq x y z
N MET A 1 -11.75 3.86 -16.87
CA MET A 1 -10.71 3.31 -15.97
C MET A 1 -10.57 4.27 -14.83
N THR A 2 -10.71 3.78 -13.61
CA THR A 2 -10.61 4.64 -12.43
C THR A 2 -9.15 4.96 -12.16
N ALA A 3 -8.85 6.19 -11.78
CA ALA A 3 -7.47 6.56 -11.43
C ALA A 3 -7.03 5.82 -10.15
N GLU A 4 -5.85 5.21 -10.15
CA GLU A 4 -5.29 4.53 -8.96
C GLU A 4 -5.22 5.47 -7.75
N ALA A 5 -4.94 6.76 -7.98
CA ALA A 5 -4.97 7.77 -6.92
C ALA A 5 -6.35 7.96 -6.28
N LYS A 6 -7.44 7.83 -7.05
CA LYS A 6 -8.80 7.87 -6.52
C LYS A 6 -9.08 6.62 -5.67
N ILE A 7 -8.80 5.44 -6.22
CA ILE A 7 -8.97 4.16 -5.52
C ILE A 7 -8.18 4.16 -4.21
N GLN A 8 -6.94 4.65 -4.24
CA GLN A 8 -6.09 4.77 -3.06
C GLN A 8 -6.74 5.63 -1.96
N ASN A 9 -7.30 6.79 -2.32
CA ASN A 9 -7.99 7.64 -1.36
C ASN A 9 -9.27 6.99 -0.83
N ASP A 10 -10.06 6.35 -1.69
CA ASP A 10 -11.29 5.66 -1.30
C ASP A 10 -10.98 4.52 -0.31
N ILE A 11 -9.93 3.71 -0.58
CA ILE A 11 -9.43 2.69 0.34
C ILE A 11 -9.01 3.30 1.68
N ARG A 12 -8.28 4.42 1.67
CA ARG A 12 -7.84 5.07 2.91
C ARG A 12 -9.01 5.49 3.79
N VAL A 13 -10.03 6.09 3.19
CA VAL A 13 -11.26 6.49 3.90
C VAL A 13 -11.97 5.27 4.47
N ALA A 14 -12.16 4.24 3.64
CA ALA A 14 -12.86 3.02 4.04
C ALA A 14 -12.16 2.28 5.20
N LEU A 15 -10.85 2.02 5.08
CA LEU A 15 -10.10 1.37 6.14
C LEU A 15 -10.05 2.21 7.43
N SER A 16 -9.96 3.53 7.31
CA SER A 16 -10.00 4.41 8.50
C SER A 16 -11.34 4.36 9.22
N ALA A 17 -12.45 4.32 8.47
CA ALA A 17 -13.79 4.13 9.03
C ALA A 17 -13.97 2.72 9.63
N HIS A 18 -13.17 1.75 9.18
CA HIS A 18 -13.21 0.35 9.62
C HIS A 18 -12.15 0.03 10.70
N GLY A 19 -11.87 0.99 11.60
CA GLY A 19 -11.00 0.73 12.76
C GLY A 19 -9.54 0.42 12.40
N CYS A 20 -9.02 1.08 11.37
CA CYS A 20 -7.59 1.02 11.02
C CYS A 20 -6.98 2.42 10.98
N THR A 21 -5.66 2.51 11.17
CA THR A 21 -4.91 3.71 10.81
C THR A 21 -4.08 3.38 9.58
N ILE A 22 -4.39 4.03 8.45
CA ILE A 22 -3.73 3.79 7.18
C ILE A 22 -3.19 5.10 6.59
N ILE A 23 -1.95 5.08 6.11
CA ILE A 23 -1.28 6.21 5.49
C ILE A 23 -0.83 5.86 4.08
N ARG A 24 -0.71 6.89 3.24
CA ARG A 24 -0.06 6.76 1.94
C ARG A 24 1.44 6.64 2.14
N THR A 25 2.03 5.61 1.55
CA THR A 25 3.48 5.46 1.48
C THR A 25 4.01 6.30 0.32
N ASN A 26 4.71 7.39 0.65
CA ASN A 26 5.34 8.23 -0.34
C ASN A 26 6.77 7.74 -0.60
N SER A 27 7.14 7.65 -1.88
CA SER A 27 8.51 7.43 -2.32
C SER A 27 8.87 8.46 -3.39
N GLY A 28 10.11 8.91 -3.39
CA GLY A 28 10.57 9.89 -4.37
C GLY A 28 12.08 10.06 -4.31
N SER A 29 12.62 10.79 -5.27
CA SER A 29 14.03 11.15 -5.28
C SER A 29 14.17 12.64 -5.52
N VAL A 30 15.00 13.30 -4.73
CA VAL A 30 15.28 14.73 -4.85
C VAL A 30 16.78 14.94 -4.97
N LYS A 31 17.18 15.84 -5.87
CA LYS A 31 18.57 16.28 -5.94
C LYS A 31 18.79 17.32 -4.84
N THR A 32 19.75 17.05 -3.97
CA THR A 32 20.10 17.95 -2.86
C THR A 32 20.93 19.13 -3.38
N VAL A 33 21.04 20.18 -2.54
CA VAL A 33 21.78 21.42 -2.90
C VAL A 33 23.26 21.17 -3.22
N ASP A 34 23.86 20.13 -2.64
CA ASP A 34 25.24 19.69 -2.89
C ASP A 34 25.36 18.71 -4.07
N GLY A 35 24.27 18.46 -4.80
CA GLY A 35 24.26 17.65 -6.01
C GLY A 35 24.07 16.14 -5.83
N ARG A 36 23.99 15.63 -4.58
CA ARG A 36 23.66 14.22 -4.32
C ARG A 36 22.20 13.90 -4.66
N MET A 37 21.91 12.64 -4.94
CA MET A 37 20.53 12.14 -5.06
C MET A 37 20.09 11.53 -3.73
N PHE A 38 19.10 12.15 -3.09
CA PHE A 38 18.43 11.58 -1.92
C PHE A 38 17.21 10.79 -2.37
N ILE A 39 17.15 9.51 -2.01
CA ILE A 39 15.99 8.64 -2.26
C ILE A 39 15.20 8.58 -0.96
N ALA A 40 14.03 9.22 -0.96
CA ALA A 40 13.11 9.23 0.16
C ALA A 40 12.11 8.07 0.03
N GLY A 41 11.79 7.46 1.17
CA GLY A 41 10.80 6.39 1.25
C GLY A 41 11.40 4.98 1.20
N PRO A 42 10.54 3.96 1.17
CA PRO A 42 10.96 2.56 1.26
C PRO A 42 11.57 2.04 -0.06
N PRO A 43 12.19 0.84 -0.03
CA PRO A 43 12.71 0.19 -1.23
C PRO A 43 11.65 -0.03 -2.32
N LYS A 44 12.11 -0.19 -3.57
CA LYS A 44 11.23 -0.51 -4.71
C LYS A 44 10.40 -1.76 -4.42
N GLY A 45 9.12 -1.71 -4.75
CA GLY A 45 8.18 -2.80 -4.53
C GLY A 45 7.38 -2.68 -3.24
N TRP A 46 7.70 -1.73 -2.36
CA TRP A 46 6.90 -1.47 -1.17
C TRP A 46 5.48 -0.99 -1.53
N PRO A 47 4.43 -1.43 -0.82
CA PRO A 47 3.05 -1.12 -1.17
C PRO A 47 2.65 0.35 -0.97
N ASP A 48 1.68 0.79 -1.78
CA ASP A 48 1.17 2.16 -1.82
C ASP A 48 0.59 2.66 -0.49
N LEU A 49 0.00 1.76 0.30
CA LEU A 49 -0.59 2.07 1.61
C LEU A 49 0.05 1.22 2.71
N THR A 50 0.26 1.82 3.86
CA THR A 50 0.83 1.17 5.05
C THR A 50 0.11 1.64 6.30
N GLY A 51 -0.09 0.75 7.26
CA GLY A 51 -0.81 1.07 8.48
C GLY A 51 -1.01 -0.14 9.38
N PHE A 52 -1.98 -0.07 10.29
CA PHE A 52 -2.29 -1.16 11.20
C PHE A 52 -3.78 -1.22 11.56
N ARG A 53 -4.25 -2.43 11.88
CA ARG A 53 -5.61 -2.71 12.37
C ARG A 53 -5.67 -2.46 13.87
N HIS A 54 -6.68 -1.74 14.36
CA HIS A 54 -6.76 -1.36 15.78
C HIS A 54 -7.06 -2.52 16.71
N SER A 55 -7.81 -3.52 16.24
CA SER A 55 -8.25 -4.65 17.08
C SER A 55 -7.12 -5.54 17.57
N ASP A 56 -6.04 -5.67 16.80
CA ASP A 56 -4.93 -6.58 17.10
C ASP A 56 -3.54 -6.03 16.77
N GLY A 57 -3.46 -4.79 16.29
CA GLY A 57 -2.19 -4.14 15.94
C GLY A 57 -1.51 -4.74 14.71
N ARG A 58 -2.15 -5.64 13.95
CA ARG A 58 -1.52 -6.26 12.79
C ARG A 58 -1.22 -5.21 11.71
N LEU A 59 -0.01 -5.29 11.17
CA LEU A 59 0.44 -4.45 10.06
C LEU A 59 -0.44 -4.73 8.82
N ILE A 60 -0.89 -3.66 8.17
CA ILE A 60 -1.63 -3.68 6.91
C ILE A 60 -0.76 -3.05 5.83
N LEU A 61 -0.64 -3.75 4.70
CA LEU A 61 0.04 -3.29 3.50
C LEU A 61 -0.87 -3.52 2.29
N VAL A 62 -1.22 -2.44 1.58
CA VAL A 62 -2.09 -2.53 0.41
C VAL A 62 -1.39 -1.93 -0.81
N GLU A 63 -1.26 -2.74 -1.85
CA GLU A 63 -0.85 -2.29 -3.17
C GLU A 63 -2.10 -1.96 -3.98
N VAL A 64 -2.18 -0.75 -4.53
CA VAL A 64 -3.38 -0.27 -5.20
C VAL A 64 -3.23 -0.46 -6.70
N LYS A 65 -4.24 -1.05 -7.33
CA LYS A 65 -4.31 -1.16 -8.79
C LYS A 65 -5.68 -0.73 -9.31
N ASN A 66 -5.73 -0.17 -10.50
CA ASN A 66 -7.02 0.03 -11.19
C ASN A 66 -7.47 -1.26 -11.86
N GLU A 67 -8.51 -1.25 -12.69
CA GLU A 67 -9.08 -2.46 -13.31
C GLU A 67 -8.08 -3.23 -14.19
N THR A 68 -7.09 -2.54 -14.77
CA THR A 68 -6.10 -3.14 -15.68
C THR A 68 -4.68 -3.18 -15.10
N GLY A 69 -4.46 -2.52 -13.96
CA GLY A 69 -3.16 -2.39 -13.32
C GLY A 69 -2.56 -3.75 -12.99
N ARG A 70 -1.25 -3.90 -13.25
CA ARG A 70 -0.50 -5.12 -13.01
C ARG A 70 0.66 -4.86 -12.06
N LEU A 71 0.98 -5.84 -11.21
CA LEU A 71 2.17 -5.78 -10.38
C LEU A 71 3.43 -5.76 -11.25
N ARG A 72 4.32 -4.82 -10.94
CA ARG A 72 5.68 -4.80 -11.50
C ARG A 72 6.52 -5.94 -10.90
N PRO A 73 7.66 -6.32 -11.52
CA PRO A 73 8.49 -7.40 -11.00
C PRO A 73 8.95 -7.21 -9.55
N ASP A 74 9.27 -5.98 -9.14
CA ASP A 74 9.61 -5.63 -7.75
C ASP A 74 8.47 -5.88 -6.77
N GLN A 75 7.24 -5.52 -7.15
CA GLN A 75 6.05 -5.71 -6.32
C GLN A 75 5.67 -7.19 -6.19
N LYS A 76 5.87 -7.99 -7.25
CA LYS A 76 5.70 -9.46 -7.20
C LYS A 76 6.66 -10.11 -6.21
N ARG A 77 7.95 -9.75 -6.27
CA ARG A 77 8.95 -10.25 -5.33
C ARG A 77 8.64 -9.83 -3.88
N PHE A 78 8.15 -8.60 -3.68
CA PHE A 78 7.72 -8.17 -2.36
C PHE A 78 6.52 -8.97 -1.85
N ALA A 79 5.53 -9.22 -2.72
CA ALA A 79 4.36 -10.04 -2.39
C ALA A 79 4.74 -11.45 -1.92
N GLU A 80 5.64 -12.12 -2.65
CA GLU A 80 6.16 -13.45 -2.28
C GLU A 80 6.91 -13.43 -0.94
N PHE A 81 7.67 -12.37 -0.68
CA PHE A 81 8.39 -12.19 0.57
C PHE A 81 7.44 -11.98 1.76
N ILE A 82 6.50 -11.04 1.65
CA ILE A 82 5.70 -10.57 2.78
C ILE A 82 4.65 -11.59 3.24
N GLN A 83 4.16 -12.44 2.33
CA GLN A 83 3.22 -13.53 2.63
C GLN A 83 3.76 -14.55 3.65
N ARG A 84 5.07 -14.54 3.92
CA ARG A 84 5.72 -15.43 4.90
C ARG A 84 5.58 -14.94 6.35
N PHE A 85 5.03 -13.76 6.56
CA PHE A 85 4.93 -13.09 7.85
C PHE A 85 3.46 -12.86 8.22
N PRO A 86 3.13 -12.67 9.52
CA PRO A 86 1.75 -12.42 9.99
C PRO A 86 1.26 -11.00 9.68
N VAL A 87 1.53 -10.49 8.47
CA VAL A 87 1.14 -9.18 7.96
C VAL A 87 -0.10 -9.34 7.07
N ILE A 88 -1.05 -8.42 7.19
CA ILE A 88 -2.19 -8.35 6.29
C ILE A 88 -1.70 -7.66 5.01
N TYR A 89 -1.60 -8.41 3.91
CA TYR A 89 -1.12 -7.90 2.64
C TYR A 89 -2.03 -8.30 1.49
N GLY A 90 -2.36 -7.33 0.63
CA GLY A 90 -3.15 -7.61 -0.56
C GLY A 90 -3.01 -6.55 -1.65
N VAL A 91 -3.43 -6.94 -2.85
CA VAL A 91 -3.59 -6.02 -3.99
C VAL A 91 -5.07 -5.71 -4.09
N CYS A 92 -5.44 -4.43 -3.95
CA CYS A 92 -6.83 -4.02 -3.95
C CYS A 92 -7.12 -3.06 -5.11
N ARG A 93 -8.31 -3.22 -5.70
CA ARG A 93 -8.82 -2.41 -6.81
C ARG A 93 -10.04 -1.58 -6.43
N SER A 94 -10.53 -1.72 -5.21
CA SER A 94 -11.61 -0.92 -4.66
C SER A 94 -11.55 -0.85 -3.13
N ALA A 95 -12.38 0.01 -2.54
CA ALA A 95 -12.55 0.10 -1.09
C ALA A 95 -13.13 -1.20 -0.51
N GLU A 96 -14.06 -1.83 -1.22
CA GLU A 96 -14.71 -3.07 -0.81
C GLU A 96 -13.72 -4.25 -0.77
N GLU A 97 -12.80 -4.34 -1.73
CA GLU A 97 -11.72 -5.34 -1.70
C GLU A 97 -10.79 -5.13 -0.50
N ALA A 98 -10.50 -3.87 -0.15
CA ALA A 98 -9.64 -3.57 0.99
C ALA A 98 -10.32 -3.88 2.34
N ILE A 99 -11.64 -3.68 2.47
CA ILE A 99 -12.39 -4.10 3.66
C ILE A 99 -12.35 -5.62 3.80
N LYS A 100 -12.66 -6.36 2.72
CA LYS A 100 -12.62 -7.84 2.74
C LYS A 100 -11.24 -8.35 3.19
N LEU A 101 -10.17 -7.77 2.65
CA LEU A 101 -8.80 -8.13 3.00
C LEU A 101 -8.51 -8.03 4.51
N ILE A 102 -9.10 -7.05 5.22
CA ILE A 102 -8.86 -6.88 6.66
C ILE A 102 -9.89 -7.60 7.54
N GLU A 103 -10.92 -8.21 6.96
CA GLU A 103 -11.91 -9.03 7.69
C GLU A 103 -11.57 -10.52 7.65
N GLU A 104 -10.70 -10.95 6.73
CA GLU A 104 -10.06 -12.28 6.68
C GLU A 104 -9.10 -12.54 7.86
#